data_AF-A0A960YRY7-F1
#
_entry.id   AF-A0A960YRY7-F1
#
_cell.length_a   1.000
_cell.length_b   1.000
_cell.length_c   1.000
_cell.angle_alpha   90.00
_cell.angle_beta   90.00
_cell.angle_gamma   90.00
#
_symmetry.space_group_name_H-M   'P 1'
#
loop_
_entity.id
_entity.type
_entity.pdbx_description
1 polymer ?
#
loop_
_entity_poly.entity_id
_entity_poly.type
_entity_poly.pdbx_seq_one_letter_code
_entity_poly.pdbx_strand_id
1 'polypeptide(L)'
;QTVGPLLEHHPDFPERTNVEFVSFLAERDAQGSPLLYQRTWERGSGETLACGSGACAVAVAAHLGGHTPVQQTIRLRGGDLLLAYDPAAQRSGQAAVFMSGPGRLVFQGTYRSSRP
;
A
#
# COMPACT_ATOMS: atom_id res chain seq x y z
N GLN A 1 -4.63 5.08 18.75
CA GLN A 1 -3.63 4.95 17.68
C GLN A 1 -2.41 5.74 18.08
N THR A 2 -1.46 5.12 18.77
CA THR A 2 -0.36 5.83 19.45
C THR A 2 0.99 5.67 18.76
N VAL A 3 1.17 4.65 17.92
CA VAL A 3 2.49 4.31 17.33
C VAL A 3 2.73 5.01 15.99
N GLY A 4 1.71 5.20 15.16
CA GLY A 4 1.84 5.83 13.83
C GLY A 4 2.55 7.19 13.84
N PRO A 5 2.09 8.18 14.65
CA PRO A 5 2.76 9.48 14.75
C PRO A 5 4.21 9.39 15.23
N LEU A 6 4.52 8.46 16.14
CA LEU A 6 5.87 8.30 16.68
C LEU A 6 6.85 7.83 15.60
N LEU A 7 6.41 6.91 14.74
CA LEU A 7 7.21 6.41 13.63
C LEU A 7 7.26 7.38 12.45
N GLU A 8 6.17 8.08 12.13
CA GLU A 8 6.17 9.15 11.11
C GLU A 8 7.23 10.20 11.42
N HIS A 9 7.36 10.60 12.69
CA HIS A 9 8.28 11.64 13.14
C HIS A 9 9.61 11.12 13.69
N HIS A 10 9.94 9.84 13.45
CA HIS A 10 11.19 9.27 13.97
C HIS A 10 12.41 9.98 13.35
N PRO A 11 13.49 10.26 14.13
CA PRO A 11 14.66 10.99 13.64
C PRO A 11 15.35 10.36 12.41
N ASP A 12 15.25 9.04 12.23
CA ASP A 12 15.82 8.32 11.08
C ASP A 12 15.08 8.61 9.76
N PHE A 13 13.92 9.28 9.82
CA PHE A 13 13.16 9.72 8.65
C PHE A 13 13.07 11.26 8.65
N PRO A 14 14.11 11.98 8.19
CA PRO A 14 14.14 13.45 8.17
C PRO A 14 12.97 14.07 7.38
N GLU A 15 12.53 13.39 6.32
CA GLU A 15 11.38 13.77 5.51
C GLU A 15 10.06 13.14 5.98
N ARG A 16 10.07 12.53 7.17
CA ARG A 16 9.03 11.65 7.72
C ARG A 16 8.78 10.43 6.84
N THR A 17 7.89 9.55 7.27
CA THR A 17 7.54 8.33 6.53
C THR A 17 6.07 7.97 6.62
N ASN A 18 5.58 7.24 5.62
CA ASN A 18 4.40 6.41 5.81
C ASN A 18 4.77 5.21 6.69
N VAL A 19 3.77 4.67 7.41
CA VAL A 19 3.97 3.52 8.28
C VAL A 19 2.86 2.50 8.02
N GLU A 20 3.25 1.35 7.50
CA GLU A 20 2.36 0.23 7.22
C GLU A 20 2.41 -0.82 8.34
N PHE A 21 1.27 -1.05 8.98
CA PHE A 21 1.08 -2.12 9.95
C PHE A 21 0.42 -3.31 9.26
N VAL A 22 1.09 -4.47 9.27
CA VAL A 22 0.72 -5.62 8.46
C VAL A 22 0.54 -6.87 9.31
N SER A 23 -0.49 -7.66 9.03
CA SER A 23 -0.73 -8.97 9.64
C SER A 23 -1.20 -9.98 8.61
N PHE A 24 -0.91 -11.26 8.83
CA PHE A 24 -1.53 -12.34 8.07
C PHE A 24 -2.97 -12.58 8.54
N LEU A 25 -3.89 -12.75 7.60
CA LEU A 25 -5.23 -13.25 7.90
C LEU A 25 -5.23 -14.78 7.91
N ALA A 26 -6.17 -15.36 8.66
CA ALA A 26 -6.32 -16.82 8.72
C ALA A 26 -6.83 -17.41 7.40
N GLU A 27 -7.62 -16.64 6.66
CA GLU A 27 -8.07 -16.99 5.32
C GLU A 27 -6.98 -16.74 4.27
N ARG A 28 -7.16 -17.36 3.10
CA ARG A 28 -6.28 -17.21 1.94
C ARG A 28 -6.92 -16.30 0.91
N ASP A 29 -6.12 -15.74 0.03
CA ASP A 29 -6.65 -15.02 -1.11
C ASP A 29 -7.33 -15.96 -2.12
N ALA A 30 -7.92 -15.37 -3.17
CA ALA A 30 -8.64 -16.13 -4.21
C ALA A 30 -7.74 -17.12 -4.97
N GLN A 31 -6.42 -17.00 -4.87
CA GLN A 31 -5.44 -17.89 -5.49
C GLN A 31 -4.85 -18.90 -4.49
N GLY A 32 -5.32 -18.92 -3.24
CA GLY A 32 -4.81 -19.81 -2.19
C GLY A 32 -3.51 -19.34 -1.53
N SER A 33 -3.05 -18.12 -1.82
CA SER A 33 -1.84 -17.54 -1.24
C SER A 33 -2.13 -16.89 0.12
N PRO A 34 -1.10 -16.64 0.96
CA PRO A 34 -1.26 -15.90 2.20
C PRO A 34 -1.90 -14.53 1.96
N LEU A 35 -2.99 -14.22 2.66
CA LEU A 35 -3.67 -12.94 2.58
C LEU A 35 -3.14 -11.99 3.65
N LEU A 36 -2.67 -10.82 3.23
CA LEU A 36 -2.18 -9.77 4.13
C LEU A 36 -3.29 -8.78 4.42
N TYR A 37 -3.35 -8.31 5.66
CA TYR A 37 -4.15 -7.15 6.06
C TYR A 37 -3.23 -6.00 6.43
N GLN A 38 -3.48 -4.84 5.83
CA GLN A 38 -2.69 -3.63 6.01
C GLN A 38 -3.55 -2.50 6.60
N ARG A 39 -2.97 -1.79 7.57
CA ARG A 39 -3.40 -0.44 7.97
C ARG A 39 -2.25 0.53 7.75
N THR A 40 -2.58 1.72 7.24
CA THR A 40 -1.58 2.74 6.91
C THR A 40 -1.75 3.96 7.80
N TRP A 41 -0.65 4.44 8.37
CA TRP A 41 -0.51 5.82 8.82
C TRP A 41 0.26 6.60 7.74
N GLU A 42 -0.43 7.46 7.01
CA GLU A 42 0.15 8.26 5.93
C GLU A 42 0.75 9.55 6.45
N ARG A 43 1.95 9.87 5.96
CA ARG A 43 2.68 11.10 6.25
C ARG A 43 1.80 12.32 6.03
N GLY A 44 1.63 13.12 7.09
CA GLY A 44 0.84 14.36 7.08
C GLY A 44 -0.68 14.16 6.96
N SER A 45 -1.18 12.93 6.88
CA SER A 45 -2.61 12.63 6.71
C SER A 45 -3.19 11.77 7.84
N GLY A 46 -2.35 11.01 8.55
CA GLY A 46 -2.80 10.09 9.58
C GLY A 46 -3.35 8.78 9.00
N GLU A 47 -4.27 8.12 9.70
CA GLU A 47 -4.83 6.86 9.19
C GLU A 47 -5.75 7.08 7.97
N THR A 48 -5.45 6.39 6.87
CA THR A 48 -6.27 6.40 5.65
C THR A 48 -6.96 5.05 5.41
N LEU A 49 -7.97 5.04 4.54
CA LEU A 49 -8.70 3.81 4.19
C LEU A 49 -7.87 2.89 3.29
N ALA A 50 -7.07 3.46 2.41
CA ALA A 50 -6.18 2.74 1.52
C ALA A 50 -5.02 3.64 1.10
N CYS A 51 -3.84 3.05 0.94
CA CYS A 51 -2.65 3.70 0.39
C CYS A 51 -2.03 2.77 -0.66
N GLY A 52 -2.17 3.11 -1.95
CA GLY A 52 -1.69 2.25 -3.04
C GLY A 52 -0.17 2.07 -3.04
N SER A 53 0.58 3.16 -2.88
CA SER A 53 2.04 3.11 -2.77
C SER A 53 2.51 2.33 -1.54
N GLY A 54 1.83 2.50 -0.39
CA GLY A 54 2.09 1.71 0.82
C GLY A 54 1.85 0.21 0.59
N ALA A 55 0.78 -0.17 -0.11
CA ALA A 55 0.53 -1.57 -0.48
C ALA A 55 1.61 -2.15 -1.39
N CYS A 56 2.11 -1.38 -2.36
CA CYS A 56 3.27 -1.77 -3.16
C CYS A 56 4.52 -2.01 -2.29
N ALA A 57 4.78 -1.13 -1.32
CA ALA A 57 5.92 -1.27 -0.41
C ALA A 57 5.80 -2.53 0.47
N VAL A 58 4.60 -2.79 1.00
CA VAL A 58 4.31 -4.01 1.77
C VAL A 58 4.51 -5.27 0.93
N ALA A 59 4.06 -5.28 -0.33
CA ALA A 59 4.24 -6.43 -1.22
C ALA A 59 5.72 -6.76 -1.44
N VAL A 60 6.54 -5.73 -1.68
CA VAL A 60 8.00 -5.88 -1.83
C VAL A 60 8.63 -6.37 -0.52
N ALA A 61 8.32 -5.73 0.60
CA ALA A 61 8.87 -6.08 1.92
C ALA A 61 8.52 -7.52 2.34
N ALA A 62 7.27 -7.94 2.15
CA ALA A 62 6.81 -9.28 2.46
C ALA A 62 7.50 -10.35 1.59
N HIS A 63 7.71 -10.05 0.30
CA HIS A 63 8.44 -10.95 -0.59
C HIS A 63 9.93 -11.04 -0.23
N LEU A 64 10.60 -9.91 -0.02
CA LEU A 64 12.01 -9.88 0.39
C LEU A 64 12.23 -10.54 1.76
N GLY A 65 11.24 -10.49 2.66
CA GLY A 65 11.23 -11.21 3.93
C GLY A 65 10.92 -12.71 3.80
N GLY A 66 10.65 -13.22 2.60
CA GLY A 66 10.34 -14.63 2.35
C GLY A 66 8.96 -15.07 2.86
N HIS A 67 8.05 -14.12 3.10
CA HIS A 67 6.74 -14.43 3.67
C HIS A 67 5.65 -14.65 2.63
N THR A 68 5.82 -14.11 1.42
CA THR A 68 4.81 -14.17 0.36
C THR A 68 5.40 -14.41 -1.03
N PRO A 69 4.61 -15.01 -1.93
CA PRO A 69 4.95 -15.09 -3.35
C PRO A 69 5.01 -13.71 -4.01
N VAL A 70 5.56 -13.66 -5.22
CA VAL A 70 5.66 -12.43 -6.02
C VAL A 70 4.31 -11.79 -6.33
N GLN A 71 3.26 -12.60 -6.47
CA GLN A 71 1.89 -12.15 -6.66
C GLN A 71 1.06 -12.44 -5.42
N GLN A 72 0.43 -11.43 -4.85
CA GLN A 72 -0.27 -11.52 -3.57
C GLN A 72 -1.42 -10.50 -3.48
N THR A 73 -2.44 -10.84 -2.72
CA THR A 73 -3.51 -9.89 -2.37
C THR A 73 -3.21 -9.23 -1.02
N ILE A 74 -3.36 -7.90 -0.97
CA ILE A 74 -3.34 -7.13 0.27
C ILE A 74 -4.72 -6.53 0.49
N ARG A 75 -5.35 -6.87 1.61
CA ARG A 75 -6.60 -6.28 2.08
C ARG A 75 -6.32 -5.01 2.87
N LEU A 76 -6.94 -3.91 2.45
CA LEU A 76 -6.97 -2.65 3.18
C LEU A 76 -8.38 -2.38 3.68
N ARG A 77 -8.56 -1.33 4.49
CA ARG A 77 -9.90 -0.90 4.93
C ARG A 77 -10.78 -0.44 3.76
N GLY A 78 -10.17 0.10 2.71
CA GLY A 78 -10.84 0.57 1.50
C GLY A 78 -11.12 -0.51 0.45
N GLY A 79 -10.64 -1.73 0.65
CA GLY A 79 -10.79 -2.85 -0.30
C GLY A 79 -9.50 -3.60 -0.56
N ASP A 80 -9.59 -4.61 -1.41
CA ASP A 80 -8.49 -5.50 -1.76
C ASP A 80 -7.70 -4.94 -2.95
N LEU A 81 -6.37 -5.02 -2.87
CA LEU A 81 -5.45 -4.73 -3.98
C LEU A 81 -4.70 -6.01 -4.36
N LEU A 82 -4.59 -6.27 -5.66
CA LEU A 82 -3.74 -7.31 -6.22
C LEU A 82 -2.39 -6.69 -6.57
N LEU A 83 -1.32 -7.25 -6.01
CA LEU A 83 0.05 -6.79 -6.20
C LEU A 83 0.86 -7.89 -6.90
N ALA A 84 1.70 -7.49 -7.84
CA ALA A 84 2.70 -8.35 -8.46
C ALA A 84 4.06 -7.66 -8.48
N TYR A 85 5.05 -8.25 -7.83
CA TYR A 85 6.42 -7.77 -7.77
C TYR A 85 7.33 -8.62 -8.66
N ASP A 86 8.09 -7.98 -9.56
CA ASP A 86 9.09 -8.60 -10.42
C ASP A 86 10.51 -8.16 -10.00
N PRO A 87 11.25 -9.02 -9.27
CA PRO A 87 12.63 -8.76 -8.87
C PRO A 87 13.61 -8.66 -10.05
N ALA A 88 13.29 -9.24 -11.21
CA ALA A 88 14.15 -9.16 -12.39
C ALA A 88 14.02 -7.79 -13.07
N ALA A 89 12.81 -7.25 -13.18
CA ALA A 89 12.54 -5.92 -13.73
C ALA A 89 13.23 -4.79 -12.94
N GLN A 90 13.38 -4.93 -11.63
CA GLN A 90 14.09 -3.93 -10.80
C GLN A 90 15.55 -3.74 -11.26
N ARG A 91 16.22 -4.82 -11.69
CA ARG A 91 17.64 -4.77 -12.10
C ARG A 91 17.83 -4.14 -13.48
N SER A 92 16.78 -4.07 -14.30
CA SER A 92 16.80 -3.49 -15.64
C SER A 92 16.23 -2.07 -15.70
N GLY A 93 15.87 -1.47 -14.54
CA GLY A 93 15.29 -0.13 -14.47
C GLY A 93 13.83 -0.06 -14.94
N GLN A 94 13.15 -1.21 -15.04
CA GLN A 94 11.74 -1.29 -15.41
C GLN A 94 10.83 -1.21 -14.18
N ALA A 95 9.54 -0.98 -14.39
CA ALA A 95 8.54 -1.01 -13.32
C ALA A 95 8.52 -2.40 -12.67
N ALA A 96 8.96 -2.46 -11.43
CA ALA A 96 9.09 -3.72 -10.71
C ALA A 96 7.81 -4.12 -9.96
N VAL A 97 6.88 -3.20 -9.72
CA VAL A 97 5.65 -3.50 -8.98
C VAL A 97 4.44 -3.07 -9.79
N PHE A 98 3.53 -4.02 -10.02
CA PHE A 98 2.23 -3.80 -10.62
C PHE A 98 1.16 -3.87 -9.54
N MET A 99 0.19 -2.96 -9.61
CA MET A 99 -0.93 -2.87 -8.68
C MET A 99 -2.24 -2.81 -9.46
N SER A 100 -3.20 -3.62 -9.07
CA SER A 100 -4.55 -3.63 -9.63
C SER A 100 -5.59 -3.53 -8.52
N GLY A 101 -6.58 -2.67 -8.72
CA GLY A 101 -7.67 -2.44 -7.78
C GLY A 101 -8.86 -1.73 -8.47
N PRO A 102 -10.03 -1.72 -7.84
CA PRO A 102 -11.22 -1.10 -8.40
C PRO A 102 -11.13 0.43 -8.39
N GLY A 103 -11.72 1.07 -9.41
CA GLY A 103 -11.97 2.51 -9.45
C GLY A 103 -13.44 2.79 -9.74
N ARG A 104 -14.05 3.76 -9.05
CA ARG A 104 -15.45 4.12 -9.23
C ARG A 104 -15.61 5.63 -9.42
N LEU A 105 -16.33 6.02 -10.47
CA LEU A 105 -16.76 7.42 -10.64
C LEU A 105 -17.78 7.75 -9.55
N VAL A 106 -17.46 8.76 -8.73
CA VAL A 106 -18.36 9.23 -7.65
C VAL A 106 -19.27 10.34 -8.16
N PHE A 107 -18.70 11.33 -8.86
CA PHE A 107 -19.43 12.43 -9.47
C PHE A 107 -18.67 12.98 -10.68
N GLN A 108 -19.38 13.75 -11.51
CA GLN A 108 -18.79 14.54 -12.59
C GLN A 108 -19.44 15.93 -12.56
N GLY A 109 -18.66 16.98 -12.82
CA GLY A 109 -19.16 18.35 -12.80
C GLY A 109 -18.15 19.36 -13.37
N THR A 110 -18.52 20.64 -13.31
CA THR A 110 -17.69 21.75 -13.79
C THR A 110 -17.21 22.59 -12.61
N TYR A 111 -15.90 22.74 -12.45
CA TYR A 111 -15.30 23.65 -11.47
C TYR A 111 -15.00 25.00 -12.13
N ARG A 112 -15.57 26.08 -11.58
CA ARG A 112 -15.23 27.46 -12.00
C ARG A 112 -14.27 28.05 -10.98
N SER A 113 -13.00 28.18 -11.38
CA SER A 113 -12.00 28.91 -10.59
C SER A 113 -12.26 30.41 -10.72
N SER A 114 -12.68 31.06 -9.65
CA SER A 114 -12.61 32.52 -9.52
C SER A 114 -11.34 32.89 -8.77
N ARG A 115 -10.17 32.60 -9.34
CA ARG A 115 -8.94 33.30 -8.95
C ARG A 115 -8.70 34.41 -9.98
N PRO A 116 -8.45 35.66 -9.56
CA PRO A 116 -7.88 36.67 -10.45
C PRO A 116 -6.50 36.22 -10.96
#